data_AF-A0A924W9V0-F1
#
_entry.id   AF-A0A924W9V0-F1
#
_cell.length_a   1.000
_cell.length_b   1.000
_cell.length_c   1.000
_cell.angle_alpha   90.00
_cell.angle_beta   90.00
_cell.angle_gamma   90.00
#
_symmetry.space_group_name_H-M   'P 1'
#
loop_
_entity.id
_entity.type
_entity.pdbx_description
1 polymer ?
#
loop_
_entity_poly.entity_id
_entity_poly.type
_entity_poly.pdbx_seq_one_letter_code
_entity_poly.pdbx_strand_id
1 'polypeptide(L)' 'MSKTTEILGKDAAYYLEYESKTFDKKTLHAPSKNHVSEIWQQSNRSAQTLRSIQQLLGNGRLANTGYISILPVDQGIE' A
#
# COMPACT_ATOMS: atom_id res chain seq x y z
N MET A 1 -11.65 -28.00 2.72
CA MET A 1 -10.57 -27.30 3.46
C MET A 1 -9.75 -26.52 2.44
N SER A 2 -9.34 -25.29 2.75
CA SER A 2 -8.44 -24.54 1.86
C SER A 2 -7.04 -25.18 1.93
N LYS A 3 -6.29 -25.22 0.82
CA LYS A 3 -4.90 -25.70 0.83
C LYS A 3 -4.04 -24.97 1.87
N THR A 4 -4.36 -23.70 2.14
CA THR A 4 -3.71 -22.89 3.18
C THR A 4 -3.99 -23.41 4.60
N THR A 5 -5.23 -23.83 4.90
CA THR A 5 -5.57 -24.35 6.24
C THR A 5 -4.92 -25.70 6.50
N GLU A 6 -4.71 -26.51 5.45
CA GLU A 6 -3.99 -27.79 5.55
C GLU A 6 -2.50 -27.60 5.84
N ILE A 7 -1.85 -26.64 5.17
CA ILE A 7 -0.43 -26.31 5.38
C ILE A 7 -0.19 -25.79 6.80
N LEU A 8 -1.10 -24.94 7.30
CA LEU A 8 -0.99 -24.33 8.62
C LEU A 8 -1.38 -25.30 9.77
N GLY A 9 -2.15 -26.34 9.47
CA GLY A 9 -2.52 -27.38 10.42
C GLY A 9 -3.09 -26.82 11.71
N LYS A 10 -2.42 -27.12 12.83
CA LYS A 10 -2.87 -26.74 14.19
C LYS A 10 -2.79 -25.23 14.45
N ASP A 11 -1.91 -24.51 13.75
CA ASP A 11 -1.71 -23.08 13.94
C ASP A 11 -2.62 -22.23 13.04
N ALA A 12 -3.45 -22.87 12.21
CA ALA A 12 -4.31 -22.18 11.25
C ALA A 12 -5.21 -21.13 11.93
N ALA A 13 -5.84 -21.48 13.06
CA ALA A 13 -6.68 -20.56 13.80
C ALA A 13 -5.89 -19.37 14.36
N TYR A 14 -4.70 -19.63 14.91
CA TYR A 14 -3.83 -18.59 15.46
C TYR A 14 -3.43 -17.54 14.40
N TYR A 15 -3.11 -17.96 13.18
CA TYR A 15 -2.67 -17.04 12.13
C TYR A 15 -3.79 -16.40 11.32
N LEU A 16 -4.86 -17.15 11.01
CA LEU A 16 -5.90 -16.69 10.08
C LEU A 16 -7.02 -15.89 10.77
N GLU A 17 -7.25 -16.14 12.06
CA GLU A 17 -8.33 -15.49 12.82
C GLU A 17 -7.82 -14.34 13.70
N TYR A 18 -6.50 -14.12 13.76
CA TYR A 18 -5.94 -13.03 14.55
C TYR A 18 -6.33 -11.67 13.98
N GLU A 19 -7.01 -10.87 14.81
CA GLU A 19 -7.25 -9.46 14.56
C GLU A 19 -6.39 -8.61 15.51
N SER A 20 -5.58 -7.70 14.94
CA SER A 20 -4.75 -6.78 15.73
C SER A 20 -5.63 -5.86 16.58
N LYS A 21 -5.34 -5.81 17.88
CA LYS A 21 -6.03 -4.92 18.85
C LYS A 21 -5.28 -3.62 19.12
N THR A 22 -4.17 -3.38 18.42
CA THR A 22 -3.24 -2.29 18.73
C THR A 22 -3.81 -0.91 18.37
N PHE A 23 -4.56 -0.81 17.27
CA PHE A 23 -5.23 0.41 16.83
C PHE A 23 -6.44 0.05 15.96
N ASP A 24 -7.42 0.95 15.88
CA ASP A 24 -8.61 0.75 15.04
C ASP A 24 -8.22 0.73 13.57
N LYS A 25 -8.66 -0.29 12.83
CA LYS A 25 -8.50 -0.41 11.37
C LYS A 25 -8.89 0.87 10.62
N LYS A 26 -9.87 1.63 11.12
CA LYS A 26 -10.32 2.90 10.51
C LYS A 26 -9.26 4.00 10.49
N THR A 27 -8.21 3.90 11.31
CA THR A 27 -7.10 4.86 11.28
C THR A 27 -6.11 4.60 10.14
N LEU A 28 -6.24 3.47 9.44
CA LEU A 28 -5.39 3.16 8.29
C LEU A 28 -5.88 3.90 7.05
N HIS A 29 -4.97 4.65 6.43
CA HIS A 29 -5.21 5.23 5.12
C HIS A 29 -5.01 4.17 4.04
N ALA A 30 -6.13 3.62 3.53
CA ALA A 30 -6.09 2.65 2.46
C ALA A 30 -5.69 3.31 1.11
N PRO A 31 -5.04 2.57 0.20
CA PRO A 31 -4.82 3.02 -1.17
C PRO A 31 -6.14 3.32 -1.88
N SER A 32 -6.20 4.47 -2.54
CA SER A 32 -7.38 4.93 -3.26
C SER A 32 -6.98 5.79 -4.46
N LYS A 33 -7.92 6.02 -5.38
CA LYS A 33 -7.74 6.98 -6.48
C LYS A 33 -7.54 8.42 -5.99
N ASN A 34 -8.10 8.75 -4.82
CA ASN A 34 -8.07 10.08 -4.24
C ASN A 34 -6.93 10.27 -3.24
N HIS A 35 -5.97 9.34 -3.19
CA HIS A 35 -4.94 9.33 -2.15
C HIS A 35 -4.11 10.62 -2.09
N VAL A 36 -3.89 11.29 -3.23
CA VAL A 36 -3.20 12.60 -3.26
C VAL A 36 -4.03 13.70 -2.62
N SER A 37 -5.32 13.80 -2.93
CA SER A 37 -6.19 14.84 -2.35
C SER A 37 -6.55 14.57 -0.89
N GLU A 38 -6.74 13.30 -0.53
CA GLU A 38 -7.17 12.92 0.83
C GLU A 38 -6.00 12.91 1.82
N ILE A 39 -4.80 12.47 1.39
CA ILE A 39 -3.66 12.25 2.29
C ILE A 39 -2.56 13.29 2.07
N TRP A 40 -2.07 13.45 0.84
CA TRP A 40 -0.88 14.25 0.59
C TRP A 40 -1.13 15.76 0.59
N GLN A 41 -2.32 16.18 0.17
CA GLN A 41 -2.70 17.60 0.07
C GLN A 41 -2.66 18.34 1.41
N GLN A 42 -2.93 17.64 2.52
CA GLN A 42 -2.91 18.21 3.87
C GLN A 42 -1.49 18.32 4.46
N SER A 43 -0.47 17.83 3.75
CA SER A 43 0.92 17.91 4.20
C SER A 43 1.57 19.26 3.85
N ASN A 44 2.76 19.52 4.39
CA ASN A 44 3.57 20.70 4.10
C ASN A 44 4.31 20.65 2.75
N ARG A 45 3.92 19.78 1.81
CA ARG A 45 4.59 19.62 0.51
C ARG A 45 4.21 20.74 -0.45
N SER A 46 5.17 21.15 -1.26
CA SER A 46 4.92 22.14 -2.31
C SER A 46 3.96 21.60 -3.37
N ALA A 47 3.27 22.50 -4.08
CA ALA A 47 2.42 22.13 -5.21
C ALA A 47 3.19 21.39 -6.32
N GLN A 48 4.49 21.65 -6.48
CA GLN A 48 5.33 20.92 -7.43
C GLN A 48 5.51 19.46 -6.99
N THR A 49 5.82 19.24 -5.71
CA THR A 49 5.96 17.90 -5.13
C THR A 49 4.65 17.11 -5.22
N LEU A 50 3.51 17.73 -4.92
CA LEU A 50 2.20 17.08 -5.02
C LEU A 50 1.88 16.69 -6.46
N ARG A 51 2.20 17.53 -7.45
CA ARG A 51 2.06 17.18 -8.87
C ARG A 51 2.93 15.99 -9.27
N SER A 52 4.19 15.95 -8.82
CA SER A 52 5.08 14.81 -9.09
C SER A 52 4.54 13.51 -8.47
N ILE A 53 4.02 13.56 -7.24
CA ILE A 53 3.38 12.39 -6.59
C ILE A 53 2.16 11.93 -7.39
N GLN A 54 1.30 12.86 -7.83
CA GLN A 54 0.13 12.54 -8.63
C GLN A 54 0.51 11.92 -9.98
N GLN A 55 1.58 12.40 -10.62
CA GLN A 55 2.10 11.79 -11.83
C GLN A 55 2.56 10.35 -11.57
N LEU A 56 3.34 10.11 -10.51
CA LEU A 56 3.80 8.76 -10.16
C LEU A 56 2.63 7.80 -9.91
N LEU A 57 1.64 8.21 -9.11
CA LEU A 57 0.46 7.38 -8.80
C LEU A 57 -0.53 7.27 -9.96
N GLY A 58 -0.49 8.17 -10.94
CA GLY A 58 -1.37 8.20 -12.10
C GLY A 58 -0.84 7.45 -13.33
N ASN A 59 0.31 6.80 -13.25
CA ASN A 59 0.99 6.18 -14.38
C ASN A 59 1.13 4.65 -14.27
N GLY A 60 1.32 4.00 -15.42
CA GLY A 60 1.58 2.56 -15.51
C GLY A 60 0.38 1.67 -15.18
N ARG A 61 0.65 0.38 -14.95
CA ARG A 61 -0.39 -0.65 -14.74
C ARG A 61 -1.22 -0.43 -13.47
N LEU A 62 -0.66 0.22 -12.46
CA LEU A 62 -1.31 0.49 -11.18
C LEU A 62 -1.83 1.93 -11.07
N ALA A 63 -1.92 2.66 -12.19
CA ALA A 63 -2.41 4.02 -12.23
C ALA A 63 -3.74 4.17 -11.48
N ASN A 64 -3.84 5.19 -10.61
CA ASN A 64 -5.03 5.56 -9.86
C ASN A 64 -5.55 4.50 -8.88
N THR A 65 -4.76 3.47 -8.57
CA THR A 65 -5.12 2.48 -7.54
C THR A 65 -4.65 2.88 -6.14
N GLY A 66 -3.81 3.91 -6.04
CA GLY A 66 -3.08 4.27 -4.83
C GLY A 66 -1.80 3.43 -4.61
N TYR A 67 -1.53 2.45 -5.46
CA TYR A 67 -0.29 1.69 -5.47
C TYR A 67 0.68 2.18 -6.55
N ILE A 68 1.98 2.03 -6.28
CA ILE A 68 3.05 2.26 -7.25
C ILE A 68 3.91 1.00 -7.38
N SER A 69 4.28 0.66 -8.61
CA SER A 69 5.19 -0.45 -8.89
C SER A 69 6.56 0.12 -9.20
N ILE A 70 7.49 0.00 -8.26
CA ILE A 70 8.89 0.41 -8.45
C ILE A 70 9.71 -0.86 -8.63
N LEU A 71 10.33 -1.01 -9.81
CA LEU A 71 11.34 -2.04 -10.05
C LEU A 71 12.70 -1.37 -9.86
N PRO A 72 13.40 -1.62 -8.73
CA PRO A 72 14.78 -1.16 -8.59
C PRO A 72 15.63 -1.94 -9.59
N VAL A 73 16.16 -1.24 -10.59
CA VAL A 73 17.18 -1.78 -11.49
C VAL A 73 18.46 -1.09 -11.12
N ASP A 74 19.36 -1.82 -10.45
CA ASP A 74 20.70 -1.32 -10.18
C ASP A 74 21.57 -1.56 -11.42
N GLN A 75 22.27 -0.52 -11.86
CA GLN A 75 23.33 -0.68 -12.85
C GLN A 75 24.60 -0.89 -12.03
N GLY A 76 24.94 -2.15 -11.76
CA GLY A 76 26.11 -2.55 -10.97
C GLY A 76 27.44 -2.11 -11.56
N ILE A 77 27.67 -0.80 -11.58
CA ILE A 77 28.92 -0.13 -11.88
C ILE A 77 29.32 0.55 -10.57
N GLU A 78 29.89 -0.24 -9.67
CA GLU A 78 30.73 0.26 -8.57
C GLU A 78 32.20 0.23 -9.01
#